data_AF-A0A9Q0IDE5-F1
#
_entry.id   AF-A0A9Q0IDE5-F1
#
_cell.length_a   1.000
_cell.length_b   1.000
_cell.length_c   1.000
_cell.angle_alpha   90.00
_cell.angle_beta   90.00
_cell.angle_gamma   90.00
#
_symmetry.space_group_name_H-M   'P 1'
#
loop_
_entity.id
_entity.type
_entity.pdbx_description
1 polymer ?
#
loop_
_entity_poly.entity_id
_entity_poly.type
_entity_poly.pdbx_seq_one_letter_code
_entity_poly.pdbx_strand_id
1 'polypeptide(L)' 'MFQASKAATIAKEMVRYNLSVLGLGETRWTPSGEVKLPSGQSVIYSGHEEDGANHTEGVAIMMTKERP' A
#
# COMPACT_ATOMS: atom_id res chain seq x y z
N MET A 1 -4.75 11.04 -1.18
CA MET A 1 -5.11 10.17 -2.32
C MET A 1 -3.85 9.46 -2.81
N PHE A 2 -3.79 8.15 -2.60
CA PHE A 2 -2.75 7.31 -3.19
C PHE A 2 -2.81 7.40 -4.70
N GLN A 3 -1.76 7.93 -5.31
CA GLN A 3 -1.66 8.02 -6.75
C GLN A 3 -1.38 6.62 -7.28
N ALA A 4 -2.30 6.06 -8.07
CA ALA A 4 -2.16 4.72 -8.66
C ALA A 4 -0.82 4.54 -9.41
N SER A 5 -0.25 5.62 -9.93
CA SER A 5 1.08 5.65 -10.53
C SER A 5 2.22 5.31 -9.56
N LYS A 6 2.15 5.74 -8.29
CA LYS A 6 3.14 5.42 -7.25
C LYS A 6 3.05 3.95 -6.80
N ALA A 7 1.82 3.42 -6.73
CA ALA A 7 1.56 2.02 -6.40
C ALA A 7 2.23 1.04 -7.37
N ALA A 8 2.08 1.32 -8.67
CA ALA A 8 2.63 0.50 -9.73
C ALA A 8 4.16 0.47 -9.71
N THR A 9 4.80 1.61 -9.38
CA THR A 9 6.26 1.67 -9.20
C THR A 9 6.71 0.82 -8.02
N ILE A 10 6.05 0.93 -6.87
CA ILE A 10 6.38 0.12 -5.68
C ILE A 10 6.20 -1.38 -5.98
N ALA A 11 5.12 -1.77 -6.66
CA ALA A 11 4.89 -3.14 -7.07
C ALA A 11 5.98 -3.70 -7.99
N LYS A 12 6.49 -2.87 -8.92
CA LYS A 12 7.63 -3.24 -9.78
C LYS A 12 8.91 -3.43 -8.97
N GLU A 13 9.19 -2.56 -8.01
CA GLU A 13 10.37 -2.71 -7.15
C GLU A 13 10.25 -3.94 -6.24
N MET A 14 9.07 -4.27 -5.70
CA MET A 14 8.87 -5.54 -4.97
C MET A 14 9.22 -6.76 -5.82
N VAL A 15 8.81 -6.78 -7.09
CA VAL A 15 9.16 -7.86 -8.03
C VAL A 15 10.67 -7.90 -8.26
N ARG A 16 11.31 -6.74 -8.43
CA ARG A 16 12.75 -6.61 -8.67
C ARG A 16 13.58 -7.10 -7.49
N TYR A 17 13.18 -6.79 -6.27
CA TYR A 17 13.85 -7.24 -5.04
C TYR A 17 13.38 -8.61 -4.55
N ASN A 18 12.49 -9.28 -5.30
CA ASN A 18 11.89 -10.57 -4.93
C ASN A 18 11.26 -10.56 -3.53
N LEU A 19 10.57 -9.48 -3.17
CA LEU A 19 9.90 -9.33 -1.89
C LEU A 19 8.48 -9.90 -1.94
N SER A 20 8.14 -10.72 -0.95
CA SER A 20 6.77 -11.22 -0.77
C SER A 20 5.88 -10.25 -0.01
N VAL A 21 6.47 -9.48 0.92
CA VAL A 21 5.79 -8.52 1.79
C VAL A 21 6.64 -7.24 1.89
N LEU A 22 6.00 -6.08 1.82
CA LEU A 22 6.62 -4.77 1.97
C LEU A 22 5.78 -3.87 2.89
N GLY A 23 6.39 -3.35 3.95
CA GLY A 23 5.79 -2.30 4.79
C GLY A 23 5.99 -0.92 4.15
N LEU A 24 4.96 -0.09 4.21
CA LEU A 24 4.93 1.28 3.73
C LEU A 24 4.57 2.22 4.89
N GLY A 25 5.44 3.18 5.17
CA GLY A 25 5.19 4.25 6.14
C GLY A 25 4.59 5.50 5.48
N GLU A 26 3.94 6.34 6.28
CA GLU A 26 3.36 7.64 5.87
C GLU A 26 2.42 7.56 4.66
N THR A 27 1.59 6.52 4.63
CA THR A 27 0.61 6.38 3.58
C THR A 27 -0.56 7.31 3.85
N ARG A 28 -0.78 8.29 2.97
CA ARG A 28 -1.87 9.27 3.06
C ARG A 28 -3.23 8.67 2.67
N TRP A 29 -3.67 7.68 3.44
CA TRP A 29 -4.97 7.02 3.33
C TRP A 29 -5.85 7.42 4.51
N THR A 30 -7.15 7.54 4.23
CA THR A 30 -8.23 7.59 5.22
C THR A 30 -9.42 6.85 4.58
N PRO A 31 -10.22 6.05 5.32
CA PRO A 31 -9.95 5.38 6.60
C PRO A 31 -9.05 4.15 6.37
N SER A 32 -9.24 3.05 7.12
CA SER A 32 -8.57 1.77 6.86
C SER A 32 -9.26 0.97 5.73
N GLY A 33 -8.52 0.13 5.01
CA GLY A 33 -9.08 -0.68 3.93
C GLY A 33 -8.10 -1.62 3.25
N GLU A 34 -8.59 -2.29 2.21
CA GLU A 34 -7.80 -3.15 1.33
C GLU A 34 -8.03 -2.77 -0.14
N VAL A 35 -6.97 -2.78 -0.94
CA VAL A 35 -7.05 -2.62 -2.39
C VAL A 35 -6.17 -3.64 -3.11
N LYS A 36 -6.68 -4.18 -4.21
CA LYS A 36 -5.91 -5.03 -5.11
C LYS A 36 -5.40 -4.22 -6.28
N LEU A 37 -4.09 -4.22 -6.49
CA LEU A 37 -3.48 -3.55 -7.64
C LEU A 37 -3.74 -4.36 -8.92
N PRO A 38 -3.84 -3.70 -10.09
CA PRO A 38 -3.92 -4.39 -11.38
C PRO A 38 -2.74 -5.33 -11.65
N SER A 39 -1.59 -5.07 -11.02
CA SER A 39 -0.40 -5.93 -11.06
C SER A 39 -0.50 -7.20 -10.21
N GLY A 40 -1.58 -7.38 -9.44
CA GLY A 40 -1.90 -8.60 -8.69
C GLY A 40 -1.58 -8.56 -7.19
N GLN A 41 -0.80 -7.59 -6.72
CA GLN A 41 -0.51 -7.39 -5.30
C GLN A 41 -1.74 -6.88 -4.54
N SER A 42 -1.89 -7.32 -3.30
CA SER A 42 -2.86 -6.77 -2.34
C SER A 42 -2.17 -5.74 -1.46
N VAL A 43 -2.85 -4.65 -1.13
CA VAL A 43 -2.40 -3.63 -0.19
C VAL A 43 -3.46 -3.49 0.89
N ILE A 44 -3.10 -3.78 2.13
CA ILE A 44 -3.90 -3.42 3.30
C ILE A 44 -3.33 -2.15 3.90
N TYR A 45 -4.18 -1.21 4.27
CA TYR A 45 -3.75 0.07 4.82
C TYR A 45 -4.62 0.48 6.00
N SER A 46 -4.00 1.20 6.93
CA SER A 46 -4.66 1.85 8.05
C SER A 46 -4.34 3.33 8.01
N GLY A 47 -5.36 4.14 8.29
CA GLY A 47 -5.28 5.59 8.36
C GLY A 47 -6.31 6.10 9.34
N HIS A 48 -6.08 7.31 9.85
CA HIS A 48 -6.96 7.94 10.84
C HIS A 48 -8.31 8.31 10.22
N GLU A 49 -9.39 8.03 10.95
CA GLU A 49 -10.77 8.33 10.53
C GLU A 49 -11.22 9.75 10.89
N GLU A 50 -10.45 10.46 11.72
CA GLU A 50 -10.82 11.79 12.21
C GLU A 50 -10.76 12.86 11.09
N ASP A 51 -11.89 13.55 10.90
CA ASP A 51 -11.96 14.73 10.03
C ASP A 51 -11.02 15.82 10.55
N GLY A 52 -9.99 16.15 9.75
CA GLY A 52 -8.98 17.14 10.12
C GLY A 52 -7.70 16.56 10.74
N ALA A 53 -7.61 15.25 10.94
CA ALA A 53 -6.31 14.63 11.19
C ALA A 53 -5.39 14.93 10.00
N ASN A 54 -4.19 15.44 10.29
CA ASN A 54 -3.14 15.56 9.27
C ASN A 54 -3.02 14.19 8.59
N HIS A 55 -3.04 14.14 7.25
CA HIS A 55 -2.91 12.90 6.46
C HIS A 55 -1.51 12.30 6.60
N THR A 56 -1.11 12.02 7.82
CA THR A 56 0.18 11.59 8.32
C THR A 56 -0.07 10.30 9.10
N GLU A 57 0.98 9.52 9.35
CA GLU A 57 0.94 8.32 10.22
C GLU A 57 0.19 7.09 9.69
N GLY A 58 -0.46 7.17 8.53
CA GLY A 58 -1.02 5.97 7.92
C GLY A 58 0.08 4.94 7.59
N VAL A 59 -0.23 3.67 7.80
CA VAL A 59 0.65 2.54 7.50
C VAL A 59 -0.01 1.62 6.50
N ALA A 60 0.78 0.99 5.64
CA ALA A 60 0.26 -0.03 4.74
C ALA A 60 1.23 -1.20 4.61
N ILE A 61 0.67 -2.36 4.27
CA ILE A 61 1.42 -3.56 3.91
C ILE A 61 1.00 -3.95 2.50
N MET A 62 1.98 -4.06 1.60
CA MET A 62 1.80 -4.61 0.26
C MET A 62 2.28 -6.06 0.23
N MET A 63 1.50 -6.95 -0.37
CA MET A 63 1.75 -8.39 -0.43
C MET A 63 1.60 -8.88 -1.87
N THR A 64 2.52 -9.72 -2.31
CA THR A 64 2.32 -10.55 -3.51
C THR A 64 1.74 -11.90 -3.08
N LYS A 65 0.90 -12.51 -3.91
CA LYS A 65 0.58 -13.93 -3.73
C LYS A 65 1.88 -14.74 -3.78
N GLU A 66 1.95 -15.79 -2.97
CA GLU A 66 3.01 -16.80 -3.08
C GLU A 66 3.12 -17.22 -4.54
N ARG A 67 4.34 -17.10 -5.08
CA ARG A 67 4.65 -17.65 -6.39
C ARG A 67 4.72 -19.18 -6.21
N PRO A 68 4.04 -19.96 -7.06
CA PRO A 68 4.10 -21.42 -6.99
C PRO A 68 5.51 -21.94 -7.21
#